data_AF-A0A438BPI0-F1
#
_entry.id   AF-A0A438BPI0-F1
#
_cell.length_a   1.000
_cell.length_b   1.000
_cell.length_c   1.000
_cell.angle_alpha   90.00
_cell.angle_beta   90.00
_cell.angle_gamma   90.00
#
_symmetry.space_group_name_H-M   'P 1'
#
loop_
_entity.id
_entity.type
_entity.pdbx_description
1 polymer ?
#
loop_
_entity_poly.entity_id
_entity_poly.type
_entity_poly.pdbx_seq_one_letter_code
_entity_poly.pdbx_strand_id
1 'polypeptide(L)'
;MINPKDDANQGNDLLLSLRSIFWGPRLVSDISEVVPQLPLDLIRLYFRLRSDSEVVDRVRILVFGGDATTNRVLQAFCDMELHPTPPIGMMPLGTQVNISISLGWVIQ
;
A
#
# COMPACT_ATOMS: atom_id res chain seq x y z
N MET A 1 2.86 -0.44 -1.50
CA MET A 1 1.96 0.30 -2.40
C MET A 1 2.10 1.78 -2.10
N ILE A 2 2.13 2.65 -3.09
CA ILE A 2 2.26 4.09 -2.89
C ILE A 2 1.41 4.83 -3.92
N ASN A 3 0.68 5.86 -3.49
CA ASN A 3 0.07 6.83 -4.40
C ASN A 3 0.91 8.12 -4.38
N PRO A 4 1.86 8.32 -5.31
CA PRO A 4 2.73 9.49 -5.29
C PRO A 4 1.98 10.80 -5.55
N LYS A 5 0.74 10.75 -6.05
CA LYS A 5 -0.07 11.95 -6.31
C LYS A 5 -0.68 12.56 -5.05
N ASP A 6 -0.68 11.83 -3.93
CA ASP A 6 -1.18 12.35 -2.65
C ASP A 6 -0.22 13.40 -2.05
N ASP A 7 1.02 13.47 -2.52
CA ASP A 7 1.97 14.54 -2.19
C ASP A 7 2.68 15.05 -3.44
N ALA A 8 2.28 16.24 -3.91
CA ALA A 8 2.83 16.87 -5.11
C ALA A 8 4.32 17.24 -5.00
N ASN A 9 4.86 17.35 -3.78
CA ASN A 9 6.23 17.77 -3.53
C ASN A 9 7.18 16.59 -3.33
N GLN A 10 6.74 15.56 -2.61
CA GLN A 10 7.62 14.47 -2.14
C GLN A 10 7.23 13.09 -2.66
N GLY A 11 6.03 12.92 -3.24
CA GLY A 11 5.51 11.60 -3.58
C GLY A 11 6.36 10.83 -4.62
N ASN A 12 6.81 11.51 -5.68
CA ASN A 12 7.66 10.90 -6.70
C ASN A 12 9.06 10.56 -6.17
N ASP A 13 9.65 11.44 -5.38
CA ASP A 13 10.98 11.21 -4.80
C ASP A 13 10.94 10.05 -3.81
N LEU A 14 9.86 9.94 -3.02
CA LEU A 14 9.63 8.80 -2.14
C LEU A 14 9.46 7.50 -2.93
N LEU A 15 8.68 7.51 -4.01
CA LEU A 15 8.49 6.34 -4.89
C LEU A 15 9.84 5.85 -5.45
N LEU A 16 10.65 6.75 -5.98
CA LEU A 16 11.97 6.42 -6.54
C LEU A 16 12.93 5.91 -5.45
N SER A 17 12.94 6.56 -4.29
CA SER A 17 13.76 6.16 -3.15
C SER A 17 13.42 4.74 -2.68
N LEU A 18 12.13 4.47 -2.46
CA LEU A 18 11.64 3.15 -2.08
C LEU A 18 11.98 2.10 -3.14
N ARG A 19 11.81 2.40 -4.44
CA ARG A 19 12.20 1.47 -5.52
C ARG A 19 13.69 1.16 -5.52
N SER A 20 14.54 2.12 -5.17
CA SER A 20 15.99 1.90 -5.07
C SER A 20 16.36 0.96 -3.92
N ILE A 21 15.60 0.99 -2.82
CA ILE A 21 15.82 0.18 -1.62
C ILE A 21 15.18 -1.20 -1.75
N PHE A 22 13.97 -1.27 -2.32
CA PHE A 22 13.11 -2.45 -2.32
C PHE A 22 12.88 -2.99 -3.73
N TRP A 23 13.83 -3.79 -4.25
CA TRP A 23 13.75 -4.58 -5.50
C TRP A 23 12.92 -3.95 -6.66
N GLY A 24 12.99 -2.62 -6.80
CA GLY A 24 12.34 -1.87 -7.86
C GLY A 24 10.80 -1.96 -7.90
N PRO A 25 10.20 -1.77 -9.09
CA PRO A 25 8.75 -1.64 -9.24
C PRO A 25 7.96 -2.93 -8.94
N ARG A 26 8.66 -4.07 -8.80
CA ARG A 26 8.03 -5.35 -8.48
C ARG A 26 7.44 -5.38 -7.08
N LEU A 27 8.13 -4.78 -6.10
CA LEU A 27 7.66 -4.69 -4.71
C LEU A 27 7.13 -3.30 -4.34
N VAL A 28 7.51 -2.27 -5.11
CA VAL A 28 7.06 -0.89 -4.91
C VAL A 28 6.16 -0.46 -6.06
N SER A 29 4.89 -0.83 -5.93
CA SER A 29 3.84 -0.50 -6.89
C SER A 29 3.31 0.91 -6.68
N ASP A 30 3.32 1.68 -7.76
CA ASP A 30 2.58 2.93 -7.88
C ASP A 30 1.12 2.58 -8.12
N ILE A 31 0.25 3.00 -7.20
CA ILE A 31 -1.18 2.77 -7.26
C ILE A 31 -1.95 4.06 -7.57
N SER A 32 -1.34 5.10 -8.14
CA SER A 32 -2.10 6.29 -8.55
C SER A 32 -3.15 5.97 -9.63
N GLU A 33 -2.80 5.11 -10.58
CA GLU A 33 -3.62 4.80 -11.78
C GLU A 33 -4.10 3.35 -11.87
N VAL A 34 -3.76 2.49 -10.91
CA VAL A 34 -4.15 1.08 -10.93
C VAL A 34 -4.93 0.67 -9.69
N VAL A 35 -5.84 -0.28 -9.85
CA VAL A 35 -6.60 -0.82 -8.72
C VAL A 35 -5.68 -1.60 -7.77
N PRO A 36 -5.85 -1.51 -6.43
CA PRO A 36 -4.92 -2.12 -5.47
C PRO A 36 -4.80 -3.65 -5.52
N GLN A 37 -5.78 -4.34 -6.13
CA GLN A 37 -5.74 -5.79 -6.33
C GLN A 37 -4.60 -6.21 -7.28
N LEU A 38 -4.35 -5.41 -8.32
CA LEU A 38 -3.37 -5.74 -9.36
C LEU A 38 -1.95 -5.99 -8.80
N PRO A 39 -1.38 -5.09 -7.96
CA PRO A 39 -0.11 -5.37 -7.27
C PRO A 39 -0.10 -6.67 -6.47
N LEU A 40 -1.19 -7.04 -5.80
CA LEU A 40 -1.24 -8.25 -4.99
C LEU A 40 -1.22 -9.50 -5.88
N ASP A 41 -1.96 -9.49 -6.98
CA ASP A 41 -1.97 -10.58 -7.96
C ASP A 41 -0.57 -10.80 -8.58
N LEU A 42 0.14 -9.70 -8.85
CA LEU A 42 1.52 -9.76 -9.34
C LEU A 42 2.48 -10.36 -8.28
N ILE A 43 2.32 -9.98 -7.02
CA ILE A 43 3.10 -10.54 -5.89
C ILE A 43 2.81 -12.05 -5.76
N ARG A 44 1.54 -12.45 -5.84
CA ARG A 44 1.14 -13.87 -5.82
C ARG A 44 1.81 -14.67 -6.92
N LEU A 45 1.77 -14.16 -8.15
CA LEU A 45 2.39 -14.82 -9.29
C LEU A 45 3.91 -14.91 -9.14
N TYR A 46 4.55 -13.81 -8.73
CA TYR A 46 6.01 -13.72 -8.60
C TYR A 46 6.55 -14.68 -7.54
N PHE A 47 5.94 -14.71 -6.35
CA PHE A 47 6.35 -15.62 -5.27
C PHE A 47 5.69 -16.99 -5.34
N ARG A 48 4.88 -17.24 -6.39
CA ARG A 48 4.14 -18.49 -6.63
C ARG A 48 3.27 -18.91 -5.45
N LEU A 49 2.62 -17.93 -4.80
CA LEU A 49 1.70 -18.16 -3.69
C LEU A 49 0.45 -18.86 -4.23
N ARG A 50 0.06 -19.98 -3.61
CA ARG A 50 -1.01 -20.87 -4.09
C ARG A 50 -2.27 -20.83 -3.24
N SER A 51 -2.22 -20.20 -2.07
CA SER A 51 -3.35 -20.11 -1.15
C SER A 51 -3.37 -18.76 -0.42
N ASP A 52 -4.52 -18.42 0.15
CA ASP A 52 -4.67 -17.22 0.98
C ASP A 52 -3.81 -17.32 2.24
N SER A 53 -3.67 -18.51 2.82
CA SER A 53 -2.76 -18.76 3.95
C SER A 53 -1.31 -18.38 3.62
N GLU A 54 -0.82 -18.73 2.43
CA GLU A 54 0.54 -18.35 2.03
C GLU A 54 0.69 -16.84 1.85
N VAL A 55 -0.35 -16.14 1.40
CA VAL A 55 -0.35 -14.67 1.34
C VAL A 55 -0.25 -14.09 2.74
N VAL A 56 -1.08 -14.55 3.66
CA VAL A 56 -1.09 -14.07 5.05
C VAL A 56 0.25 -14.30 5.72
N ASP A 57 0.84 -15.48 5.54
CA ASP A 57 2.08 -15.84 6.23
C ASP A 57 3.28 -15.06 5.69
N ARG A 58 3.32 -14.80 4.38
CA ARG A 58 4.52 -14.30 3.69
C ARG A 58 4.45 -12.84 3.26
N VAL A 59 3.26 -12.26 3.14
CA VAL A 59 3.08 -10.91 2.59
C VAL A 59 2.73 -9.94 3.71
N ARG A 60 3.42 -8.80 3.70
CA ARG A 60 3.09 -7.62 4.51
C ARG A 60 2.94 -6.45 3.56
N ILE A 61 1.84 -5.73 3.65
CA ILE A 61 1.57 -4.60 2.76
C ILE A 61 1.82 -3.32 3.54
N LEU A 62 2.63 -2.43 2.97
CA LEU A 62 2.77 -1.06 3.44
C LEU A 62 2.19 -0.13 2.39
N VAL A 63 1.28 0.76 2.79
CA VAL A 63 0.61 1.73 1.92
C VAL A 63 1.09 3.12 2.29
N PHE A 64 1.62 3.86 1.31
CA PHE A 64 1.92 5.29 1.44
C PHE A 64 0.85 6.09 0.70
N GLY A 65 0.06 6.88 1.43
CA GLY A 65 -1.06 7.63 0.85
C GLY A 65 -1.82 8.46 1.89
N GLY A 66 -2.80 9.21 1.40
CA GLY A 66 -3.80 9.90 2.21
C GLY A 66 -5.01 9.01 2.53
N ASP A 67 -6.07 9.62 3.08
CA ASP A 67 -7.28 8.89 3.50
C ASP A 67 -8.01 8.22 2.32
N ALA A 68 -8.09 8.91 1.17
CA ALA A 68 -8.73 8.37 -0.03
C ALA A 68 -8.01 7.12 -0.56
N THR A 69 -6.67 7.17 -0.63
CA THR A 69 -5.84 6.01 -1.02
C THR A 69 -6.00 4.88 -0.02
N THR A 70 -5.98 5.19 1.28
CA THR A 70 -6.17 4.20 2.34
C THR A 70 -7.51 3.47 2.20
N ASN A 71 -8.60 4.22 2.04
CA ASN A 71 -9.94 3.64 1.84
C ASN A 71 -9.98 2.76 0.59
N ARG A 72 -9.38 3.21 -0.52
CA ARG A 72 -9.36 2.43 -1.76
C ARG A 72 -8.61 1.11 -1.60
N VAL A 73 -7.50 1.09 -0.85
CA VAL A 73 -6.76 -0.14 -0.56
C VAL A 73 -7.57 -1.04 0.36
N LEU A 74 -8.07 -0.53 1.50
CA LEU A 74 -8.83 -1.35 2.44
C LEU A 74 -10.07 -1.97 1.78
N GLN A 75 -10.81 -1.19 1.00
CA GLN A 75 -11.96 -1.69 0.23
C GLN A 75 -11.53 -2.80 -0.73
N ALA A 76 -10.45 -2.61 -1.48
CA ALA A 76 -9.94 -3.64 -2.37
C ALA A 76 -9.62 -4.96 -1.66
N PHE A 77 -9.02 -4.91 -0.46
CA PHE A 77 -8.73 -6.11 0.32
C PHE A 77 -9.98 -6.75 0.92
N CYS A 78 -10.99 -5.96 1.29
CA CYS A 78 -12.31 -6.49 1.68
C CYS A 78 -12.97 -7.23 0.50
N ASP A 79 -12.97 -6.64 -0.69
CA ASP A 79 -13.60 -7.21 -1.90
C ASP A 79 -12.91 -8.51 -2.37
N MET A 80 -11.63 -8.70 -2.02
CA MET A 80 -10.89 -9.93 -2.35
C MET A 80 -11.19 -11.10 -1.41
N GLU A 81 -11.95 -10.87 -0.32
CA GLU A 81 -12.36 -11.90 0.65
C GLU A 81 -11.20 -12.76 1.18
N LEU A 82 -10.00 -12.18 1.30
CA LEU A 82 -8.83 -12.88 1.82
C LEU A 82 -9.00 -13.14 3.32
N HIS A 83 -9.05 -14.41 3.70
CA HIS A 83 -9.24 -14.83 5.08
C HIS A 83 -8.11 -15.73 5.61
N PRO A 84 -7.41 -15.28 6.68
CA PRO A 84 -7.48 -13.95 7.29
C PRO A 84 -6.93 -12.85 6.35
N THR A 85 -7.24 -11.58 6.63
CA THR A 85 -6.70 -10.46 5.84
C THR A 85 -5.19 -10.32 6.12
N PRO A 86 -4.33 -10.20 5.08
CA PRO A 86 -2.90 -10.02 5.31
C PRO A 86 -2.64 -8.71 6.07
N PRO A 87 -1.57 -8.60 6.87
CA PRO A 87 -1.29 -7.36 7.60
C PRO A 87 -1.03 -6.18 6.66
N ILE A 88 -1.73 -5.08 6.89
CA ILE A 88 -1.63 -3.83 6.13
C ILE A 88 -1.23 -2.70 7.08
N GLY A 89 -0.09 -2.07 6.83
CA GLY A 89 0.35 -0.85 7.49
C GLY A 89 0.06 0.37 6.62
N MET A 90 -0.36 1.46 7.25
CA MET A 90 -0.62 2.74 6.59
C MET A 90 0.44 3.75 7.01
N MET A 91 1.03 4.43 6.03
CA MET A 91 1.98 5.52 6.21
C MET A 91 1.39 6.77 5.55
N PRO A 92 1.16 7.85 6.31
CA PRO A 92 0.59 9.07 5.75
C PRO A 92 1.53 9.66 4.71
N LEU A 93 0.96 10.05 3.59
CA LEU A 93 1.62 10.80 2.54
C LEU A 93 0.73 12.00 2.18
N GLY A 94 1.32 13.19 2.14
CA GLY A 94 0.60 14.44 1.95
C GLY A 94 0.37 15.21 3.25
N THR A 95 -0.46 16.27 3.17
CA THR A 95 -0.72 17.20 4.27
C THR A 95 -2.06 16.91 4.94
N GLN A 96 -2.10 16.95 6.29
CA GLN A 96 -3.34 16.78 7.08
C GLN A 96 -4.10 15.47 6.78
N VAL A 97 -3.39 14.34 6.74
CA VAL A 97 -4.02 13.02 6.59
C VAL A 97 -4.79 12.68 7.88
N ASN A 98 -6.11 12.50 7.81
CA ASN A 98 -6.95 12.33 9.00
C ASN A 98 -6.63 11.06 9.79
N ILE A 99 -6.21 9.99 9.11
CA ILE A 99 -5.74 8.76 9.77
C ILE A 99 -4.52 9.05 10.68
N SER A 100 -3.60 9.91 10.25
CA SER A 100 -2.44 10.26 11.09
C SER A 100 -2.83 11.01 12.36
N ILE A 101 -3.84 11.88 12.26
CA ILE A 101 -4.41 12.60 13.41
C ILE A 101 -5.12 11.62 14.34
N SER A 102 -5.92 10.71 13.78
CA SER A 102 -6.66 9.69 14.53
C SER A 102 -5.75 8.70 15.26
N LEU A 103 -4.56 8.44 14.73
CA LEU A 103 -3.51 7.63 15.37
C LEU A 103 -2.66 8.43 16.36
N GLY A 104 -2.93 9.72 16.56
CA GLY A 104 -2.19 10.59 17.49
C GLY A 104 -0.77 10.93 17.03
N TRP A 105 -0.48 10.83 15.73
CA TRP A 105 0.86 11.11 15.17
C TRP A 105 1.10 12.60 14.91
N VAL A 106 0.04 13.40 14.90
CA VAL A 106 0.11 14.85 14.77
C VAL A 106 -0.46 15.46 16.03
N ILE A 107 0.32 16.33 16.68
CA ILE A 107 -0.14 17.15 17.80
C ILE A 107 -1.02 18.24 17.21
N GLN A 108 -2.28 18.30 17.66
CA GLN A 108 -3.24 19.36 17.30
C GLN A 108 -2.89 20.68 17.98
#